data_AF-A0A662MM97-F1
#
_entry.id   AF-A0A662MM97-F1
#
_cell.length_a   1.000
_cell.length_b   1.000
_cell.length_c   1.000
_cell.angle_alpha   90.00
_cell.angle_beta   90.00
_cell.angle_gamma   90.00
#
_symmetry.space_group_name_H-M   'P 1'
#
loop_
_entity.id
_entity.type
_entity.pdbx_description
1 polymer ?
#
loop_
_entity_poly.entity_id
_entity_poly.type
_entity_poly.pdbx_seq_one_letter_code
_entity_poly.pdbx_strand_id
1 'polypeptide(L)' 'MIKDQKLWDQFERELLKKEELSLEQKYRILNSMLREALNLGILPLEDPLEGIEVDIKIARIVNAL' A
#
# COMPACT_ATOMS: atom_id res chain seq x y z
N MET A 1 10.05 -20.23 9.14
CA MET A 1 8.76 -20.11 9.84
C MET A 1 8.97 -19.27 11.08
N ILE A 2 8.29 -18.14 11.19
CA ILE A 2 8.34 -17.30 12.38
C ILE A 2 7.56 -18.02 13.48
N LYS A 3 8.16 -18.15 14.66
CA LYS A 3 7.61 -18.93 15.77
C LYS A 3 6.63 -18.14 16.64
N ASP A 4 6.77 -16.81 16.65
CA ASP A 4 5.93 -15.89 17.41
C ASP A 4 5.47 -14.75 16.50
N GLN A 5 4.20 -14.83 16.08
CA GLN A 5 3.60 -13.85 15.19
C GLN A 5 3.44 -12.49 15.86
N LYS A 6 3.14 -12.44 17.17
CA LYS A 6 2.89 -11.16 17.86
C LYS A 6 4.17 -10.35 18.01
N LEU A 7 5.25 -11.03 18.36
CA LEU A 7 6.57 -10.40 18.45
C LEU A 7 7.02 -9.89 17.08
N TRP A 8 6.71 -10.62 16.00
CA TRP A 8 7.00 -10.20 14.63
C TRP A 8 6.21 -8.97 14.22
N ASP A 9 4.89 -8.98 14.42
CA ASP A 9 4.04 -7.83 14.08
C ASP A 9 4.45 -6.58 14.87
N GLN A 10 4.87 -6.75 16.13
CA GLN A 10 5.39 -5.65 16.94
C GLN A 10 6.71 -5.12 16.39
N PHE A 11 7.64 -6.01 16.02
CA PHE A 11 8.92 -5.65 15.42
C PHE A 11 8.73 -4.87 14.12
N GLU A 12 7.86 -5.32 13.21
CA GLU A 12 7.57 -4.63 11.95
C GLU A 12 6.99 -3.24 12.19
N ARG A 13 6.05 -3.10 13.14
CA ARG A 13 5.49 -1.79 13.50
C ARG A 13 6.56 -0.84 14.02
N GLU A 14 7.46 -1.32 14.87
CA GLU A 14 8.57 -0.50 15.40
C GLU A 14 9.61 -0.17 14.34
N LEU A 15 9.86 -1.07 13.38
CA LEU A 15 10.73 -0.81 12.24
C LEU A 15 10.15 0.29 11.33
N LEU A 16 8.87 0.18 10.98
CA LEU A 16 8.15 1.16 10.15
C LEU A 16 8.06 2.55 10.80
N LYS A 17 7.98 2.63 12.13
CA LYS A 17 8.01 3.91 12.86
C LYS A 17 9.38 4.59 12.80
N LYS A 18 10.46 3.81 12.73
CA LYS A 18 11.84 4.33 12.67
C LYS A 18 12.25 4.75 11.26
N GLU A 19 11.59 4.20 10.24
CA GLU A 19 11.77 4.62 8.84
C GLU A 19 11.02 5.92 8.55
N GLU A 20 11.65 7.05 8.89
CA GLU A 20 11.20 8.36 8.43
C GLU A 20 11.62 8.60 6.97
N LEU A 21 10.84 8.03 6.05
CA LEU A 21 10.97 8.36 4.63
C LEU A 21 10.37 9.75 4.35
N SER A 22 11.09 10.56 3.58
CA SER A 22 10.53 11.79 3.02
C SER A 22 9.36 11.47 2.08
N LEU A 23 8.46 12.44 1.87
CA LEU A 23 7.34 12.25 0.95
C LEU A 23 7.81 11.87 -0.46
N GLU A 24 8.92 12.45 -0.92
CA GLU A 24 9.53 12.13 -2.21
C GLU A 24 9.99 10.66 -2.28
N GLN A 25 10.64 10.17 -1.23
CA GLN A 25 11.09 8.76 -1.16
C GLN A 25 9.91 7.80 -1.18
N LYS A 26 8.82 8.12 -0.47
CA LYS A 26 7.59 7.33 -0.48
C LYS A 26 7.00 7.23 -1.88
N TYR A 27 6.88 8.36 -2.59
CA TYR A 27 6.38 8.36 -3.97
C TYR A 27 7.31 7.61 -4.92
N ARG A 28 8.63 7.69 -4.73
CA ARG A 28 9.59 6.93 -5.54
C ARG A 28 9.37 5.42 -5.42
N ILE A 29 9.17 4.93 -4.19
CA ILE A 29 8.86 3.51 -3.94
C ILE A 29 7.53 3.14 -4.59
N LEU A 30 6.47 3.91 -4.34
CA LEU A 30 5.14 3.67 -4.89
C LEU A 30 5.17 3.60 -6.42
N ASN A 31 5.79 4.58 -7.08
CA ASN A 31 5.87 4.62 -8.54
C ASN A 31 6.68 3.45 -9.12
N SER A 32 7.72 3.01 -8.41
CA SER A 32 8.52 1.85 -8.83
C SER A 32 7.73 0.56 -8.72
N MET A 33 6.98 0.37 -7.63
CA MET A 33 6.07 -0.77 -7.46
C MET A 33 4.97 -0.78 -8.52
N LEU A 34 4.38 0.38 -8.80
CA LEU A 34 3.35 0.52 -9.84
C LEU A 34 3.89 0.14 -11.22
N ARG A 35 5.09 0.61 -11.57
CA ARG A 35 5.74 0.26 -12.84
C ARG A 35 6.01 -1.24 -12.93
N GLU A 36 6.44 -1.86 -11.85
CA GLU A 36 6.68 -3.31 -11.82
C GLU A 36 5.36 -4.10 -11.98
N ALA A 37 4.29 -3.70 -11.30
CA ALA A 37 2.99 -4.34 -11.45
C ALA A 37 2.44 -4.26 -12.88
N LEU A 38 2.67 -3.14 -13.58
CA LEU A 38 2.37 -2.98 -15.00
C LEU A 38 3.24 -3.90 -15.88
N ASN A 39 4.54 -3.98 -15.61
CA ASN A 39 5.45 -4.86 -16.35
C ASN A 39 5.09 -6.34 -16.20
N LEU A 40 4.62 -6.72 -15.01
CA LEU A 40 4.14 -8.07 -14.70
C LEU A 40 2.76 -8.37 -15.32
N GLY A 41 2.07 -7.37 -15.88
CA GLY A 41 0.76 -7.52 -16.48
C GLY A 41 -0.38 -7.78 -15.49
N ILE A 42 -0.14 -7.56 -14.19
CA ILE A 42 -1.16 -7.68 -13.13
C ILE A 42 -2.09 -6.46 -13.15
N LEU A 43 -1.57 -5.32 -13.61
CA LEU A 43 -2.35 -4.11 -13.84
C LEU A 43 -2.50 -3.86 -15.36
N PRO A 44 -3.69 -3.45 -15.83
CA PRO A 44 -4.93 -3.26 -15.06
C PRO A 44 -5.48 -4.60 -14.53
N LEU A 45 -6.25 -4.53 -13.43
CA LEU A 45 -6.88 -5.70 -12.83
C LEU A 45 -7.83 -6.41 -13.80
N GLU A 46 -8.00 -7.71 -13.64
CA GLU A 46 -8.94 -8.50 -14.45
C GLU A 46 -10.39 -8.04 -14.26
N ASP A 47 -10.78 -7.76 -13.02
CA ASP A 47 -12.04 -7.09 -12.70
C ASP A 47 -11.78 -5.60 -12.38
N PRO A 48 -12.22 -4.66 -13.24
CA PRO A 48 -12.06 -3.23 -13.01
C PRO A 48 -12.75 -2.70 -11.75
N LEU A 49 -13.71 -3.45 -11.19
CA LEU A 49 -14.44 -3.08 -9.97
C LEU A 49 -13.88 -3.75 -8.72
N GLU A 50 -12.81 -4.55 -8.85
CA GLU A 50 -12.18 -5.19 -7.71
C GLU A 50 -11.69 -4.13 -6.71
N GLY A 51 -12.25 -4.15 -5.49
CA GLY A 51 -11.89 -3.23 -4.41
C GLY A 51 -12.57 -1.85 -4.47
N ILE A 52 -13.52 -1.63 -5.37
CA ILE A 52 -14.18 -0.33 -5.59
C ILE A 52 -14.89 0.23 -4.33
N GLU A 53 -15.28 -0.62 -3.37
CA GLU A 53 -15.89 -0.17 -2.11
C GLU A 53 -14.95 0.73 -1.32
N VAL A 54 -13.65 0.45 -1.37
CA VAL A 54 -12.61 1.27 -0.73
C VAL A 54 -12.51 2.61 -1.45
N ASP A 55 -12.48 2.60 -2.78
CA ASP A 55 -12.41 3.81 -3.59
C ASP A 55 -13.62 4.72 -3.35
N ILE A 56 -14.84 4.15 -3.31
CA ILE A 56 -16.07 4.86 -2.97
C ILE A 56 -15.99 5.45 -1.55
N LYS A 57 -15.47 4.69 -0.58
CA LYS A 57 -15.30 5.17 0.80
C LYS A 57 -14.36 6.36 0.86
N ILE A 58 -13.22 6.29 0.17
CA ILE A 58 -12.24 7.39 0.12
C ILE A 58 -12.84 8.61 -0.60
N ALA A 59 -13.48 8.41 -1.76
CA ALA A 59 -14.13 9.48 -2.51
C ALA A 59 -15.19 10.22 -1.67
N ARG A 60 -15.98 9.48 -0.86
CA ARG A 60 -16.94 10.07 0.08
C ARG A 60 -16.26 10.93 1.15
N ILE A 61 -15.12 10.50 1.69
CA ILE A 61 -14.38 11.27 2.69
C ILE A 61 -13.80 12.54 2.07
N VAL A 62 -13.21 12.43 0.88
CA VAL A 62 -12.58 13.55 0.18
C VAL A 62 -13.60 14.58 -0.31
N ASN A 63 -14.74 14.14 -0.85
CA ASN A 63 -15.77 15.04 -1.40
C ASN A 63 -16.73 15.61 -0.34
N ALA A 64 -16.71 15.08 0.90
CA ALA A 64 -17.47 15.63 2.02
C ALA A 64 -16.66 16.61 2.88
N LEU A 65 -15.36 16.75 2.58
CA LEU A 65 -14.48 17.86 3.00
C LEU A 65 -14.51 18.96 1.94
#